data_AF-A0A7J9L8J2-F1
#
_entry.id   AF-A0A7J9L8J2-F1
#
_cell.length_a   1.000
_cell.length_b   1.000
_cell.length_c   1.000
_cell.angle_alpha   90.00
_cell.angle_beta   90.00
_cell.angle_gamma   90.00
#
_symmetry.space_group_name_H-M   'P 1'
#
loop_
_entity.id
_entity.type
_entity.pdbx_description
1 polymer ?
#
loop_
_entity_poly.entity_id
_entity_poly.type
_entity_poly.pdbx_seq_one_letter_code
_entity_poly.pdbx_strand_id
1 'polypeptide(L)'
;MAATAKEVTPTTSPSSDLVSRYAPEESRKGADIIVEALEREGVKHVFAYPGEASVEIHQALTRSNVIRNVLPRHEQGATNLVSGLADAMFDSIPLVAITGQVPQRMIGTGAFQETPIVEVTRSITKHNYFVLDVNDIPRIVSEAFFLATSGRPGPVLIDVQLAVPNWNQPFRLSGYMSRLPKEPSEAHLEQIVRLIFESKKPVLYVGGGCLNSSEELKRFAELTGIPVTCTLMGLGSFPTSDPLSLQMLGMYGTVYANYAVDKSDLLLSFGVRFDDHVTGKLEAFASRAKIVHIDIDSAEIGKNKQPHVSVHSDVKLALKGINRTLESKGAKLKLDYTAWWEELIEQKVKYPLTYKTFGEAIPPQYAVQLLYELTDGNVIISTGVGQHQMWAAQFYKYKRPRQWLTSGGFGAMGFGLPAAI
;
A
#
# COMPACT_ATOMS: atom_id res chain seq x y z
N MET A 1 39.81 15.02 0.71
CA MET A 1 39.04 16.05 -0.01
C MET A 1 37.56 15.76 0.23
N ALA A 2 36.83 16.73 0.80
CA ALA A 2 35.42 16.58 1.11
C ALA A 2 34.62 16.45 -0.20
N ALA A 3 33.96 15.31 -0.40
CA ALA A 3 32.99 15.16 -1.47
C ALA A 3 31.77 16.03 -1.13
N THR A 4 31.56 17.09 -1.89
CA THR A 4 30.36 17.91 -1.85
C THR A 4 29.16 17.00 -2.11
N ALA A 5 28.28 16.86 -1.12
CA ALA A 5 26.99 16.22 -1.29
C ALA A 5 26.23 17.01 -2.36
N LYS A 6 26.02 16.41 -3.53
CA LYS A 6 25.09 16.97 -4.52
C LYS A 6 23.73 17.06 -3.85
N GLU A 7 23.18 18.28 -3.78
CA GLU A 7 21.76 18.48 -3.47
C GLU A 7 20.95 17.68 -4.49
N VAL A 8 20.33 16.61 -4.04
CA VAL A 8 19.37 15.85 -4.84
C VAL A 8 18.05 16.59 -4.70
N THR A 9 17.74 17.47 -5.65
CA THR A 9 16.38 17.97 -5.86
C THR A 9 15.59 16.84 -6.54
N PRO A 10 14.62 16.21 -5.87
CA PRO A 10 13.78 15.24 -6.54
C PRO A 10 12.90 15.99 -7.55
N THR A 11 12.90 15.51 -8.79
CA THR A 11 12.02 15.94 -9.87
C THR A 11 10.59 15.48 -9.59
N THR A 12 9.87 16.13 -8.68
CA THR A 12 8.45 16.39 -8.91
C THR A 12 8.39 17.67 -9.73
N SER A 13 8.62 17.53 -11.04
CA SER A 13 8.29 18.61 -11.95
C SER A 13 6.82 18.95 -11.69
N PRO A 14 6.45 20.17 -11.23
CA PRO A 14 5.04 20.53 -11.16
C PRO A 14 4.45 20.29 -12.54
N SER A 15 3.18 19.86 -12.59
CA SER A 15 2.43 19.82 -13.85
C SER A 15 2.76 21.10 -14.64
N SER A 16 3.46 20.96 -15.77
CA SER A 16 3.94 22.07 -16.59
C SER A 16 2.82 22.95 -17.13
N ASP A 17 1.58 22.50 -16.93
CA ASP A 17 0.37 23.04 -17.52
C ASP A 17 -0.47 23.81 -16.49
N LEU A 18 -0.08 23.82 -15.20
CA LEU A 18 -0.79 24.59 -14.18
C LEU A 18 -0.38 26.06 -14.23
N VAL A 19 -1.28 26.90 -14.74
CA VAL A 19 -1.15 28.36 -14.64
C VAL A 19 -1.65 28.82 -13.28
N SER A 20 -0.80 29.47 -12.49
CA SER A 20 -1.16 30.07 -11.20
C SER A 20 -2.33 31.07 -11.39
N ARG A 21 -3.32 31.02 -10.49
CA ARG A 21 -4.42 31.99 -10.43
C ARG A 21 -3.99 33.40 -10.04
N TYR A 22 -2.80 33.53 -9.47
CA TYR A 22 -2.26 34.76 -8.90
C TYR A 22 -0.99 35.16 -9.63
N ALA A 23 -0.70 36.45 -9.68
CA ALA A 23 0.57 36.93 -10.22
C ALA A 23 1.75 36.47 -9.33
N PRO A 24 2.98 36.31 -9.87
CA PRO A 24 4.12 35.78 -9.11
C PRO A 24 4.43 36.53 -7.81
N GLU A 25 4.32 37.87 -7.81
CA GLU A 25 4.60 38.75 -6.66
C GLU A 25 3.34 39.11 -5.84
N GLU A 26 2.18 38.51 -6.18
CA GLU A 26 0.92 38.81 -5.51
C GLU A 26 0.83 38.08 -4.15
N SER A 27 0.65 38.87 -3.10
CA SER A 27 0.36 38.37 -1.75
C SER A 27 -1.02 37.72 -1.70
N ARG A 28 -1.10 36.53 -1.09
CA ARG A 28 -2.34 35.73 -0.98
C ARG A 28 -2.43 35.04 0.38
N LYS A 29 -3.61 34.52 0.74
CA LYS A 29 -3.82 33.87 2.05
C LYS A 29 -3.16 32.48 2.10
N GLY A 30 -2.91 31.98 3.31
CA GLY A 30 -2.25 30.68 3.51
C GLY A 30 -3.05 29.53 2.95
N ALA A 31 -4.37 29.64 3.10
CA ALA A 31 -5.32 28.73 2.48
C ALA A 31 -5.19 28.68 0.95
N ASP A 32 -4.98 29.81 0.28
CA ASP A 32 -4.80 29.84 -1.18
C ASP A 32 -3.48 29.18 -1.59
N ILE A 33 -2.43 29.32 -0.78
CA ILE A 33 -1.15 28.62 -0.98
C ILE A 33 -1.34 27.12 -0.85
N ILE A 34 -2.01 26.65 0.20
CA ILE A 34 -2.24 25.21 0.41
C ILE A 34 -2.95 24.64 -0.80
N VAL A 35 -4.05 25.28 -1.25
CA VAL A 35 -4.81 24.83 -2.40
C VAL A 35 -3.98 24.86 -3.67
N GLU A 36 -3.19 25.91 -3.91
CA GLU A 36 -2.28 25.97 -5.05
C GLU A 36 -1.15 24.92 -4.97
N ALA A 37 -0.65 24.61 -3.77
CA ALA A 37 0.34 23.57 -3.56
C ALA A 37 -0.24 22.19 -3.88
N LEU A 38 -1.48 21.91 -3.45
CA LEU A 38 -2.21 20.69 -3.81
C LEU A 38 -2.39 20.59 -5.34
N GLU A 39 -2.75 21.68 -6.01
CA GLU A 39 -2.88 21.70 -7.47
C GLU A 39 -1.54 21.41 -8.18
N ARG A 40 -0.43 21.95 -7.67
CA ARG A 40 0.93 21.71 -8.19
C ARG A 40 1.38 20.26 -8.00
N GLU A 41 0.96 19.61 -6.92
CA GLU A 41 1.12 18.17 -6.66
C GLU A 41 0.13 17.31 -7.49
N GLY A 42 -0.71 17.92 -8.33
CA GLY A 42 -1.60 17.23 -9.25
C GLY A 42 -2.93 16.76 -8.64
N VAL A 43 -3.27 17.23 -7.44
CA VAL A 43 -4.54 16.87 -6.76
C VAL A 43 -5.73 17.32 -7.59
N LYS A 44 -6.71 16.43 -7.76
CA LYS A 44 -7.98 16.70 -8.47
C LYS A 44 -9.21 16.55 -7.58
N HIS A 45 -9.09 15.79 -6.49
CA HIS A 45 -10.18 15.50 -5.58
C HIS A 45 -9.69 15.62 -4.14
N VAL A 46 -10.52 16.19 -3.27
CA VAL A 46 -10.32 16.19 -1.82
C VAL A 46 -11.60 15.76 -1.13
N PHE A 47 -11.47 15.13 0.03
CA PHE A 47 -12.58 14.88 0.95
C PHE A 47 -12.42 15.84 2.12
N ALA A 48 -13.13 16.96 2.09
CA ALA A 48 -12.98 18.01 3.09
C ALA A 48 -14.33 18.33 3.74
N TYR A 49 -14.36 18.26 5.08
CA TYR A 49 -15.47 18.71 5.92
C TYR A 49 -15.16 20.09 6.51
N PRO A 50 -16.06 21.09 6.38
CA PRO A 50 -15.82 22.43 6.88
C PRO A 50 -15.93 22.51 8.40
N GLY A 51 -15.01 23.25 9.02
CA GLY A 51 -15.04 23.59 10.44
C GLY A 51 -14.48 25.00 10.65
N GLU A 52 -14.65 25.55 11.85
CA GLU A 52 -14.23 26.93 12.16
C GLU A 52 -12.73 27.14 11.87
N ALA A 53 -11.88 26.21 12.33
CA ALA A 53 -10.43 26.27 12.11
C ALA A 53 -9.98 25.98 10.66
N SER A 54 -10.85 25.45 9.79
CA SER A 54 -10.52 25.11 8.40
C SER A 54 -11.30 25.94 7.37
N VAL A 55 -12.16 26.88 7.80
CA VAL A 55 -13.07 27.63 6.92
C VAL A 55 -12.34 28.36 5.80
N GLU A 56 -11.17 28.93 6.06
CA GLU A 56 -10.38 29.63 5.05
C GLU A 56 -9.87 28.69 3.96
N ILE A 57 -9.51 27.45 4.31
CA ILE A 57 -9.11 26.41 3.33
C ILE A 57 -10.31 26.07 2.44
N HIS A 58 -11.51 25.94 3.03
CA HIS A 58 -12.74 25.73 2.27
C HIS A 58 -13.06 26.88 1.33
N GLN A 59 -12.87 28.13 1.77
CA GLN A 59 -13.01 29.30 0.90
C GLN A 59 -11.98 29.30 -0.23
N ALA A 60 -10.75 28.84 0.00
CA ALA A 60 -9.75 28.70 -1.06
C ALA A 60 -10.11 27.59 -2.05
N LEU A 61 -10.68 26.47 -1.58
CA LEU A 61 -11.15 25.39 -2.44
C LEU A 61 -12.25 25.84 -3.41
N THR A 62 -13.15 26.74 -3.03
CA THR A 62 -14.19 27.27 -3.95
C THR A 62 -13.61 28.13 -5.08
N ARG A 63 -12.40 28.66 -4.93
CA ARG A 63 -11.67 29.41 -5.97
C ARG A 63 -10.86 28.52 -6.91
N SER A 64 -10.65 27.25 -6.54
CA SER A 64 -9.96 26.29 -7.39
C SER A 64 -10.90 25.75 -8.46
N ASN A 65 -10.49 25.85 -9.73
CA ASN A 65 -11.19 25.23 -10.85
C ASN A 65 -10.66 23.81 -11.18
N VAL A 66 -9.68 23.32 -10.42
CA VAL A 66 -8.98 22.05 -10.69
C VAL A 66 -9.35 20.97 -9.67
N ILE A 67 -9.45 21.35 -8.40
CA ILE A 67 -9.79 20.46 -7.29
C ILE A 67 -11.30 20.47 -7.06
N ARG A 68 -11.91 19.28 -7.09
CA ARG A 68 -13.27 19.03 -6.64
C ARG A 68 -13.27 18.62 -5.17
N ASN A 69 -14.07 19.30 -4.35
CA ASN A 69 -14.37 18.82 -2.99
C ASN A 69 -15.55 17.84 -3.01
N VAL A 70 -15.35 16.64 -2.46
CA VAL A 70 -16.42 15.70 -2.11
C VAL A 70 -16.69 15.87 -0.62
N LEU A 71 -17.73 16.62 -0.26
CA LEU A 71 -18.09 16.85 1.13
C LEU A 71 -18.53 15.52 1.77
N PRO A 72 -17.79 14.95 2.74
CA PRO A 72 -18.29 13.81 3.50
C PRO A 72 -19.33 14.23 4.55
N ARG A 73 -19.97 13.26 5.21
CA ARG A 73 -21.10 13.50 6.13
C ARG A 73 -20.74 13.29 7.60
N HIS A 74 -19.53 12.84 7.91
CA HIS A 74 -19.13 12.48 9.26
C HIS A 74 -17.65 12.74 9.52
N GLU A 75 -17.31 14.00 9.82
CA GLU A 75 -15.97 14.40 10.26
C GLU A 75 -16.10 15.67 11.13
N GLN A 76 -16.61 15.52 12.35
CA GLN A 76 -16.64 16.65 13.31
C GLN A 76 -15.35 16.69 14.13
N GLY A 77 -14.26 17.17 13.51
CA GLY A 77 -12.96 17.43 14.18
C GLY A 77 -11.82 16.50 13.76
N ALA A 78 -10.58 16.94 14.03
CA ALA A 78 -9.34 16.27 13.63
C ALA A 78 -9.18 14.85 14.19
N THR A 79 -9.80 14.55 15.34
CA THR A 79 -9.80 13.23 15.97
C THR A 79 -10.52 12.16 15.14
N ASN A 80 -11.45 12.52 14.26
CA ASN A 80 -12.11 11.56 13.39
C ASN A 80 -11.17 11.00 12.31
N LEU A 81 -10.08 11.69 12.01
CA LEU A 81 -9.06 11.19 11.09
C LEU A 81 -8.20 10.08 11.72
N VAL A 82 -8.18 9.95 13.05
CA VAL A 82 -7.30 9.01 13.78
C VAL A 82 -7.48 7.57 13.28
N SER A 83 -8.72 7.09 13.17
CA SER A 83 -8.99 5.73 12.68
C SER A 83 -8.55 5.55 11.23
N GLY A 84 -8.79 6.53 10.36
CA GLY A 84 -8.38 6.47 8.96
C GLY A 84 -6.86 6.56 8.78
N LEU A 85 -6.17 7.37 9.60
CA LEU A 85 -4.72 7.45 9.63
C LEU A 85 -4.11 6.14 10.13
N ALA A 86 -4.64 5.56 11.21
CA ALA A 86 -4.20 4.27 11.69
C ALA A 86 -4.40 3.19 10.61
N ASP A 87 -5.57 3.14 9.98
CA ASP A 87 -5.85 2.18 8.90
C ASP A 87 -4.85 2.30 7.74
N ALA A 88 -4.67 3.52 7.23
CA ALA A 88 -3.71 3.80 6.17
C ALA A 88 -2.26 3.47 6.57
N MET A 89 -1.88 3.70 7.83
CA MET A 89 -0.53 3.40 8.32
C MET A 89 -0.27 1.89 8.37
N PHE A 90 -1.23 1.11 8.88
CA PHE A 90 -1.09 -0.34 9.02
C PHE A 90 -1.10 -1.04 7.65
N ASP A 91 -1.83 -0.49 6.68
CA ASP A 91 -1.93 -1.02 5.32
C ASP A 91 -0.97 -0.37 4.31
N SER A 92 -0.11 0.55 4.77
CA SER A 92 0.90 1.26 3.95
C SER A 92 0.28 1.99 2.75
N ILE A 93 -0.79 2.74 3.02
CA ILE A 93 -1.56 3.50 2.03
C ILE A 93 -1.08 4.96 2.01
N PRO A 94 -0.71 5.51 0.84
CA PRO A 94 -0.34 6.92 0.73
C PRO A 94 -1.56 7.80 1.00
N LEU A 95 -1.47 8.67 2.01
CA LEU A 95 -2.54 9.61 2.35
C LEU A 95 -1.93 10.92 2.89
N VAL A 96 -2.47 12.06 2.48
CA VAL A 96 -2.10 13.35 3.07
C VAL A 96 -3.35 13.94 3.74
N ALA A 97 -3.29 14.08 5.06
CA ALA A 97 -4.35 14.68 5.86
C ALA A 97 -3.98 16.12 6.21
N ILE A 98 -4.92 17.05 6.05
CA ILE A 98 -4.71 18.46 6.41
C ILE A 98 -5.73 18.84 7.48
N THR A 99 -5.25 19.34 8.61
CA THR A 99 -6.09 19.80 9.73
C THR A 99 -5.91 21.30 9.93
N GLY A 100 -7.02 21.97 10.25
CA GLY A 100 -7.00 23.34 10.76
C GLY A 100 -6.78 23.33 12.26
N GLN A 101 -6.03 24.31 12.76
CA GLN A 101 -5.69 24.45 14.18
C GLN A 101 -6.11 25.82 14.75
N VAL A 102 -6.21 25.91 16.08
CA VAL A 102 -6.36 27.19 16.79
C VAL A 102 -5.16 28.12 16.51
N PRO A 103 -5.31 29.46 16.64
CA PRO A 103 -4.21 30.39 16.47
C PRO A 103 -3.02 30.05 17.38
N GLN A 104 -1.78 30.19 16.88
CA GLN A 104 -0.56 29.78 17.59
C GLN A 104 -0.47 30.24 19.05
N ARG A 105 -0.88 31.48 19.34
CA ARG A 105 -0.88 32.07 20.69
C ARG A 105 -1.80 31.37 21.70
N MET A 106 -2.76 30.58 21.22
CA MET A 106 -3.75 29.86 22.01
C MET A 106 -3.39 28.39 22.23
N ILE A 107 -2.29 27.92 21.64
CA ILE A 107 -1.88 26.51 21.77
C ILE A 107 -1.37 26.25 23.19
N GLY A 108 -1.80 25.13 23.76
CA GLY A 108 -1.55 24.69 25.12
C GLY A 108 -2.44 25.36 26.17
N THR A 109 -3.44 26.15 25.77
CA THR A 109 -4.27 26.93 26.70
C THR A 109 -5.62 26.29 27.02
N GLY A 110 -5.99 25.21 26.34
CA GLY A 110 -7.33 24.62 26.43
C GLY A 110 -8.35 25.42 25.62
N ALA A 111 -7.92 25.95 24.47
CA ALA A 111 -8.77 26.77 23.62
C ALA A 111 -9.94 25.94 23.04
N PHE A 112 -10.99 26.63 22.62
CA PHE A 112 -12.16 25.98 22.01
C PHE A 112 -11.75 25.17 20.78
N GLN A 113 -12.14 23.89 20.74
CA GLN A 113 -11.78 22.92 19.70
C GLN A 113 -10.28 22.66 19.52
N GLU A 114 -9.46 23.05 20.50
CA GLU A 114 -8.04 22.70 20.50
C GLU A 114 -7.86 21.18 20.71
N THR A 115 -7.02 20.57 19.90
CA THR A 115 -6.56 19.20 20.12
C THR A 115 -5.08 19.12 19.72
N PRO A 116 -4.21 18.50 20.53
CA PRO A 116 -2.81 18.30 20.18
C PRO A 116 -2.67 17.18 19.14
N ILE A 117 -3.21 17.38 17.94
CA ILE A 117 -3.38 16.33 16.94
C ILE A 117 -2.05 15.73 16.47
N VAL A 118 -0.99 16.54 16.44
CA VAL A 118 0.37 16.10 16.13
C VAL A 118 0.88 15.09 17.16
N GLU A 119 0.58 15.31 18.45
CA GLU A 119 0.90 14.35 19.52
C GLU A 119 0.06 13.08 19.40
N VAL A 120 -1.25 13.25 19.21
CA VAL A 120 -2.21 12.13 19.08
C VAL A 120 -1.87 11.20 17.91
N THR A 121 -1.41 11.76 16.79
CA THR A 121 -1.23 11.01 15.53
C THR A 121 0.20 10.55 15.28
N ARG A 122 1.17 10.91 16.15
CA ARG A 122 2.60 10.62 15.93
C ARG A 122 2.90 9.12 15.75
N SER A 123 2.22 8.25 16.50
CA SER A 123 2.45 6.81 16.46
C SER A 123 1.67 6.07 15.37
N ILE A 124 0.79 6.79 14.65
CA ILE A 124 -0.12 6.22 13.63
C ILE A 124 -0.02 6.97 12.30
N THR A 125 1.06 7.73 12.11
CA THR A 125 1.39 8.38 10.84
C THR A 125 2.83 8.05 10.47
N LYS A 126 3.11 8.02 9.16
CA LYS A 126 4.48 7.90 8.67
C LYS A 126 5.28 9.14 9.06
N HIS A 127 4.64 10.30 9.01
CA HIS A 127 5.16 11.55 9.50
C HIS A 127 4.04 12.54 9.78
N ASN A 128 4.31 13.59 10.56
CA ASN A 128 3.40 14.70 10.69
C ASN A 128 4.14 16.03 10.83
N TYR A 129 3.46 17.11 10.45
CA TYR A 129 3.99 18.46 10.48
C TYR A 129 3.09 19.36 11.31
N PHE A 130 3.73 20.24 12.07
CA PHE A 130 3.10 21.40 12.68
C PHE A 130 3.64 22.66 11.99
N VAL A 131 2.81 23.34 11.20
CA VAL A 131 3.24 24.52 10.43
C VAL A 131 3.28 25.75 11.34
N LEU A 132 4.50 26.20 11.66
CA LEU A 132 4.74 27.40 12.48
C LEU A 132 4.93 28.68 11.64
N ASP A 133 5.44 28.55 10.43
CA ASP A 133 5.65 29.65 9.49
C ASP A 133 4.96 29.30 8.17
N VAL A 134 4.17 30.23 7.64
CA VAL A 134 3.50 30.06 6.35
C VAL A 134 4.48 29.85 5.20
N ASN A 135 5.68 30.40 5.29
CA ASN A 135 6.66 30.26 4.23
C ASN A 135 7.01 28.78 4.03
N ASP A 136 6.87 27.95 5.08
CA ASP A 136 7.11 26.52 5.01
C ASP A 136 6.01 25.73 4.30
N ILE A 137 4.80 26.29 4.05
CA ILE A 137 3.66 25.54 3.48
C ILE A 137 4.04 24.86 2.16
N PRO A 138 4.60 25.55 1.13
CA PRO A 138 4.94 24.90 -0.13
C PRO A 138 5.89 23.72 0.06
N ARG A 139 6.94 23.90 0.88
CA ARG A 139 7.93 22.87 1.18
C ARG A 139 7.27 21.69 1.90
N ILE A 140 6.51 21.95 2.95
CA ILE A 140 5.87 20.92 3.79
C ILE A 140 4.86 20.12 3.00
N VAL A 141 4.05 20.76 2.14
CA VAL A 141 3.11 20.05 1.26
C VAL A 141 3.89 19.12 0.33
N SER A 142 4.93 19.62 -0.35
CA SER A 142 5.71 18.79 -1.26
C SER A 142 6.46 17.66 -0.56
N GLU A 143 7.04 17.92 0.62
CA GLU A 143 7.63 16.91 1.49
C GLU A 143 6.61 15.87 1.96
N ALA A 144 5.38 16.28 2.30
CA ALA A 144 4.33 15.39 2.73
C ALA A 144 3.88 14.44 1.62
N PHE A 145 3.71 14.94 0.39
CA PHE A 145 3.40 14.11 -0.78
C PHE A 145 4.56 13.17 -1.11
N PHE A 146 5.80 13.67 -1.09
CA PHE A 146 6.99 12.86 -1.30
C PHE A 146 7.11 11.74 -0.25
N LEU A 147 6.94 12.05 1.04
CA LEU A 147 6.97 11.05 2.10
C LEU A 147 5.82 10.07 1.99
N ALA A 148 4.60 10.53 1.74
CA ALA A 148 3.43 9.66 1.66
C ALA A 148 3.57 8.61 0.56
N THR A 149 4.21 8.96 -0.56
CA THR A 149 4.27 8.12 -1.79
C THR A 149 5.59 7.39 -2.01
N SER A 150 6.71 7.87 -1.48
CA SER A 150 8.04 7.23 -1.65
C SER A 150 8.31 6.13 -0.62
N GLY A 151 9.25 5.22 -0.95
CA GLY A 151 9.60 4.10 -0.09
C GLY A 151 8.37 3.24 0.24
N ARG A 152 8.24 2.79 1.49
CA ARG A 152 6.98 2.23 2.00
C ARG A 152 5.95 3.35 2.15
N PRO A 153 4.83 3.34 1.39
CA PRO A 153 3.85 4.43 1.47
C PRO A 153 3.16 4.48 2.84
N GLY A 154 2.60 5.63 3.18
CA GLY A 154 1.88 5.80 4.43
C GLY A 154 1.27 7.20 4.60
N PRO A 155 0.47 7.40 5.65
CA PRO A 155 -0.21 8.66 5.90
C PRO A 155 0.73 9.73 6.45
N VAL A 156 0.59 10.96 5.96
CA VAL A 156 1.25 12.15 6.48
C VAL A 156 0.21 13.19 6.87
N LEU A 157 0.29 13.71 8.10
CA LEU A 157 -0.60 14.78 8.57
C LEU A 157 0.10 16.13 8.53
N ILE A 158 -0.60 17.17 8.07
CA ILE A 158 -0.16 18.56 8.07
C ILE A 158 -1.16 19.39 8.88
N ASP A 159 -0.72 19.99 9.97
CA ASP A 159 -1.55 20.88 10.80
C ASP A 159 -1.19 22.35 10.48
N VAL A 160 -2.13 23.14 9.96
CA VAL A 160 -1.83 24.40 9.23
C VAL A 160 -2.46 25.67 9.81
N GLN A 161 -1.77 26.81 9.60
CA GLN A 161 -2.23 28.20 9.84
C GLN A 161 -2.07 29.11 8.58
N LEU A 162 -2.59 30.35 8.62
CA LEU A 162 -2.69 31.30 7.48
C LEU A 162 -1.42 32.17 7.26
N ALA A 163 -1.04 32.50 5.99
CA ALA A 163 -0.28 33.71 5.50
C ALA A 163 0.30 33.58 4.04
N VAL A 164 1.44 34.19 3.64
CA VAL A 164 1.97 34.38 2.24
C VAL A 164 3.12 33.39 1.84
N PRO A 165 3.23 32.87 0.60
CA PRO A 165 4.14 31.75 0.28
C PRO A 165 5.55 32.13 -0.13
N ASN A 166 6.50 31.22 0.13
CA ASN A 166 7.73 31.07 -0.64
C ASN A 166 7.80 29.67 -1.26
N TRP A 167 7.70 29.59 -2.59
CA TRP A 167 7.64 28.33 -3.34
C TRP A 167 9.00 27.66 -3.58
N ASN A 168 10.10 28.41 -3.46
CA ASN A 168 11.43 27.94 -3.86
C ASN A 168 12.26 27.55 -2.63
N GLN A 169 11.78 26.56 -1.87
CA GLN A 169 12.49 26.05 -0.70
C GLN A 169 13.00 24.63 -0.91
N PRO A 170 14.26 24.33 -0.55
CA PRO A 170 14.80 22.98 -0.64
C PRO A 170 14.18 22.05 0.41
N PHE A 171 14.04 20.76 0.06
CA PHE A 171 13.57 19.72 0.98
C PHE A 171 14.51 19.57 2.18
N ARG A 172 13.94 19.34 3.36
CA ARG A 172 14.65 19.08 4.63
C ARG A 172 14.56 17.61 5.04
N LEU A 173 14.71 16.70 4.07
CA LEU A 173 14.56 15.25 4.24
C LEU A 173 15.85 14.45 3.98
N SER A 174 17.02 15.07 4.15
CA SER A 174 18.33 14.47 3.79
C SER A 174 18.55 13.07 4.38
N GLY A 175 18.21 12.88 5.66
CA GLY A 175 18.31 11.59 6.32
C GLY A 175 17.41 10.53 5.68
N TYR A 176 16.15 10.85 5.38
CA TYR A 176 15.22 9.93 4.73
C TYR A 176 15.67 9.58 3.30
N MET A 177 16.02 10.59 2.51
CA MET A 177 16.45 10.40 1.12
C MET A 177 17.71 9.53 1.02
N SER A 178 18.65 9.68 1.95
CA SER A 178 19.87 8.87 1.98
C SER A 178 19.64 7.38 2.24
N ARG A 179 18.49 7.02 2.81
CA ARG A 179 18.11 5.64 3.17
C ARG A 179 17.16 4.98 2.18
N LEU A 180 16.67 5.72 1.17
CA LEU A 180 15.82 5.12 0.14
C LEU A 180 16.55 3.95 -0.52
N PRO A 181 15.85 2.82 -0.76
CA PRO A 181 16.46 1.65 -1.34
C PRO A 181 17.02 1.99 -2.73
N LYS A 182 18.21 1.46 -3.00
CA LYS A 182 18.85 1.54 -4.32
C LYS A 182 18.28 0.45 -5.22
N GLU A 183 18.64 0.52 -6.49
CA GLU A 183 18.37 -0.58 -7.42
C GLU A 183 18.98 -1.89 -6.89
N PRO A 184 18.30 -3.03 -7.12
CA PRO A 184 18.75 -4.31 -6.61
C PRO A 184 20.05 -4.73 -7.29
N SER A 185 21.00 -5.25 -6.50
CA SER A 185 22.25 -5.78 -7.04
C SER A 185 22.02 -7.05 -7.86
N GLU A 186 22.60 -7.10 -9.06
CA GLU A 186 22.56 -8.28 -9.94
C GLU A 186 23.03 -9.55 -9.23
N ALA A 187 24.05 -9.48 -8.36
CA ALA A 187 24.54 -10.63 -7.59
C ALA A 187 23.47 -11.23 -6.67
N HIS A 188 22.66 -10.40 -6.01
CA HIS A 188 21.55 -10.89 -5.19
C HIS A 188 20.43 -11.50 -6.05
N LEU A 189 20.15 -10.91 -7.21
CA LEU A 189 19.13 -11.45 -8.12
C LEU A 189 19.56 -12.79 -8.71
N GLU A 190 20.83 -12.94 -9.08
CA GLU A 190 21.42 -14.20 -9.52
C GLU A 190 21.37 -15.28 -8.43
N GLN A 191 21.59 -14.90 -7.17
CA GLN A 191 21.46 -15.82 -6.03
C GLN A 191 20.03 -16.34 -5.88
N ILE A 192 19.02 -15.48 -6.05
CA ILE A 192 17.61 -15.89 -6.03
C ILE A 192 17.31 -16.85 -7.19
N VAL A 193 17.76 -16.52 -8.40
CA VAL A 193 17.58 -17.38 -9.58
C VAL A 193 18.23 -18.74 -9.36
N ARG A 194 19.42 -18.80 -8.77
CA ARG A 194 20.08 -20.05 -8.41
C ARG A 194 19.25 -20.89 -7.44
N LEU A 195 18.69 -20.29 -6.39
CA LEU A 195 17.82 -20.99 -5.44
C LEU A 195 16.58 -21.56 -6.12
N ILE A 196 16.01 -20.84 -7.09
CA ILE A 196 14.87 -21.33 -7.89
C ILE A 196 15.29 -22.61 -8.64
N PHE A 197 16.41 -22.59 -9.37
CA PHE A 197 16.89 -23.79 -10.09
C PHE A 197 17.25 -24.98 -9.19
N GLU A 198 17.61 -24.73 -7.93
CA GLU A 198 17.93 -25.78 -6.95
C GLU A 198 16.69 -26.32 -6.21
N SER A 199 15.55 -25.63 -6.30
CA SER A 199 14.33 -25.98 -5.57
C SER A 199 13.49 -27.07 -6.25
N LYS A 200 12.70 -27.79 -5.47
CA LYS A 200 11.73 -28.79 -5.96
C LYS A 200 10.29 -28.41 -5.61
N LYS A 201 10.09 -27.71 -4.50
CA LYS A 201 8.78 -27.29 -3.99
C LYS A 201 8.75 -25.78 -3.71
N PRO A 202 9.02 -24.92 -4.71
CA PRO A 202 8.95 -23.48 -4.51
C PRO A 202 7.51 -23.00 -4.37
N VAL A 203 7.32 -21.93 -3.60
CA VAL A 203 6.05 -21.20 -3.47
C VAL A 203 6.31 -19.71 -3.49
N LEU A 204 5.50 -18.98 -4.26
CA LEU A 204 5.50 -17.52 -4.29
C LEU A 204 4.48 -16.99 -3.29
N TYR A 205 4.95 -16.27 -2.28
CA TYR A 205 4.16 -15.65 -1.22
C TYR A 205 4.11 -14.14 -1.42
N VAL A 206 2.96 -13.64 -1.88
CA VAL A 206 2.81 -12.28 -2.43
C VAL A 206 1.93 -11.41 -1.53
N GLY A 207 2.29 -10.14 -1.33
CA GLY A 207 1.48 -9.20 -0.56
C GLY A 207 1.24 -7.85 -1.21
N GLY A 208 0.81 -6.89 -0.39
CA GLY A 208 0.43 -5.55 -0.84
C GLY A 208 1.58 -4.78 -1.51
N GLY A 209 2.84 -5.13 -1.23
CA GLY A 209 3.99 -4.55 -1.92
C GLY A 209 4.03 -4.85 -3.43
N CYS A 210 3.28 -5.84 -3.91
CA CYS A 210 3.23 -6.22 -5.32
C CYS A 210 2.09 -5.56 -6.13
N LEU A 211 1.29 -4.67 -5.52
CA LEU A 211 0.14 -4.04 -6.19
C LEU A 211 0.51 -3.21 -7.43
N ASN A 212 1.76 -2.78 -7.56
CA ASN A 212 2.29 -2.04 -8.73
C ASN A 212 3.15 -2.90 -9.67
N SER A 213 3.20 -4.20 -9.43
CA SER A 213 4.13 -5.15 -10.07
C SER A 213 3.42 -6.36 -10.68
N SER A 214 2.11 -6.24 -10.96
CA SER A 214 1.30 -7.36 -11.43
C SER A 214 1.77 -7.95 -12.76
N GLU A 215 2.26 -7.10 -13.67
CA GLU A 215 2.78 -7.55 -14.97
C GLU A 215 4.10 -8.30 -14.81
N GLU A 216 5.03 -7.73 -14.04
CA GLU A 216 6.32 -8.35 -13.75
C GLU A 216 6.16 -9.66 -12.97
N LEU A 217 5.22 -9.71 -12.03
CA LEU A 217 4.88 -10.89 -11.24
C LEU A 217 4.28 -11.99 -12.11
N LYS A 218 3.35 -11.63 -13.00
CA LYS A 218 2.76 -12.59 -13.95
C LYS A 218 3.83 -13.15 -14.88
N ARG A 219 4.71 -12.29 -15.42
CA ARG A 219 5.84 -12.73 -16.24
C ARG A 219 6.75 -13.69 -15.49
N PHE A 220 7.06 -13.40 -14.23
CA PHE A 220 7.86 -14.27 -13.37
C PHE A 220 7.20 -15.65 -13.18
N ALA A 221 5.91 -15.68 -12.87
CA ALA A 221 5.15 -16.92 -12.70
C ALA A 221 5.11 -17.74 -14.00
N GLU A 222 4.90 -17.11 -15.16
CA GLU A 222 4.90 -17.79 -16.47
C GLU A 222 6.26 -18.34 -16.90
N LEU A 223 7.35 -17.67 -16.51
CA LEU A 223 8.72 -18.11 -16.80
C LEU A 223 9.15 -19.30 -15.94
N THR A 224 8.58 -19.42 -14.73
CA THR A 224 9.02 -20.38 -13.71
C THR A 224 8.04 -21.52 -13.47
N GLY A 225 6.74 -21.32 -13.69
CA GLY A 225 5.69 -22.27 -13.33
C GLY A 225 5.46 -22.42 -11.82
N ILE A 226 6.00 -21.51 -10.99
CA ILE A 226 5.89 -21.58 -9.53
C ILE A 226 4.45 -21.25 -9.08
N PRO A 227 3.87 -22.03 -8.15
CA PRO A 227 2.56 -21.73 -7.57
C PRO A 227 2.55 -20.41 -6.78
N VAL A 228 1.50 -19.62 -6.96
CA VAL A 228 1.36 -18.27 -6.39
C VAL A 228 0.27 -18.23 -5.34
N THR A 229 0.60 -17.80 -4.13
CA THR A 229 -0.38 -17.48 -3.08
C THR A 229 -0.25 -16.03 -2.63
N CYS A 230 -1.38 -15.43 -2.23
CA CYS A 230 -1.44 -14.03 -1.86
C CYS A 230 -1.91 -13.85 -0.41
N THR A 231 -1.37 -12.86 0.29
CA THR A 231 -2.01 -12.29 1.49
C THR A 231 -3.37 -11.67 1.12
N LEU A 232 -4.18 -11.34 2.13
CA LEU A 232 -5.39 -10.53 1.97
C LEU A 232 -5.10 -9.21 1.20
N MET A 233 -3.99 -8.54 1.53
CA MET A 233 -3.61 -7.26 0.90
C MET A 233 -3.01 -7.42 -0.50
N GLY A 234 -2.62 -8.64 -0.88
CA GLY A 234 -2.04 -8.95 -2.18
C GLY A 234 -3.08 -9.39 -3.22
N LEU A 235 -4.35 -9.57 -2.85
CA LEU A 235 -5.40 -10.06 -3.75
C LEU A 235 -5.51 -9.19 -5.01
N GLY A 236 -5.47 -9.85 -6.17
CA GLY A 236 -5.45 -9.21 -7.48
C GLY A 236 -4.06 -8.90 -8.03
N SER A 237 -2.99 -8.90 -7.22
CA SER A 237 -1.60 -8.74 -7.72
C SER A 237 -1.23 -9.84 -8.72
N PHE A 238 -1.76 -11.05 -8.49
CA PHE A 238 -1.80 -12.15 -9.45
C PHE A 238 -3.27 -12.57 -9.65
N PRO A 239 -3.73 -12.88 -10.88
CA PRO A 239 -5.13 -13.19 -11.12
C PRO A 239 -5.59 -14.42 -10.34
N THR A 240 -6.65 -14.29 -9.55
CA THR A 240 -7.07 -15.33 -8.60
C THR A 240 -7.58 -16.59 -9.30
N SER A 241 -8.11 -16.43 -10.52
CA SER A 241 -8.61 -17.50 -11.39
C SER A 241 -7.53 -18.18 -12.24
N ASP A 242 -6.29 -17.69 -12.21
CA ASP A 242 -5.19 -18.28 -12.98
C ASP A 242 -4.87 -19.70 -12.48
N PRO A 243 -4.54 -20.66 -13.37
CA PRO A 243 -4.17 -22.03 -12.96
C PRO A 243 -3.03 -22.09 -11.92
N LEU A 244 -2.08 -21.16 -11.99
CA LEU A 244 -0.95 -21.08 -11.06
C LEU A 244 -1.34 -20.50 -9.68
N SER A 245 -2.56 -19.97 -9.54
CA SER A 245 -3.04 -19.40 -8.28
C SER A 245 -3.41 -20.48 -7.26
N LEU A 246 -2.88 -20.34 -6.05
CA LEU A 246 -3.32 -21.03 -4.84
C LEU A 246 -4.29 -20.18 -4.01
N GLN A 247 -4.68 -19.01 -4.50
CA GLN A 247 -5.55 -18.06 -3.80
C GLN A 247 -4.93 -17.59 -2.47
N MET A 248 -5.77 -17.18 -1.52
CA MET A 248 -5.33 -16.60 -0.26
C MET A 248 -4.76 -17.66 0.70
N LEU A 249 -3.65 -17.36 1.38
CA LEU A 249 -3.13 -18.13 2.53
C LEU A 249 -3.48 -17.47 3.88
N GLY A 250 -3.17 -18.16 4.97
CA GLY A 250 -3.33 -17.69 6.34
C GLY A 250 -4.51 -18.32 7.08
N MET A 251 -4.93 -17.69 8.18
CA MET A 251 -5.97 -18.16 9.10
C MET A 251 -7.28 -18.51 8.38
N TYR A 252 -7.69 -17.70 7.40
CA TYR A 252 -8.86 -17.93 6.56
C TYR A 252 -8.48 -18.26 5.10
N GLY A 253 -7.24 -18.67 4.89
CA GLY A 253 -6.72 -19.07 3.59
C GLY A 253 -7.23 -20.44 3.15
N THR A 254 -6.94 -20.80 1.91
CA THR A 254 -7.24 -22.12 1.37
C THR A 254 -6.31 -23.16 1.99
N VAL A 255 -6.81 -24.38 2.16
CA VAL A 255 -6.00 -25.49 2.70
C VAL A 255 -4.78 -25.74 1.82
N TYR A 256 -4.94 -25.70 0.50
CA TYR A 256 -3.87 -25.95 -0.46
C TYR A 256 -2.81 -24.82 -0.50
N ALA A 257 -3.17 -23.55 -0.25
CA ALA A 257 -2.18 -22.48 -0.08
C ALA A 257 -1.33 -22.69 1.17
N ASN A 258 -1.97 -22.95 2.31
CA ASN A 258 -1.28 -23.20 3.58
C ASN A 258 -0.42 -24.47 3.51
N TYR A 259 -0.93 -25.53 2.87
CA TYR A 259 -0.18 -26.76 2.61
C TYR A 259 1.07 -26.49 1.76
N ALA A 260 0.93 -25.73 0.69
CA ALA A 260 2.06 -25.39 -0.18
C ALA A 260 3.17 -24.71 0.61
N VAL A 261 2.84 -23.74 1.46
CA VAL A 261 3.83 -23.06 2.31
C VAL A 261 4.45 -24.00 3.34
N ASP A 262 3.67 -24.85 4.02
CA ASP A 262 4.20 -25.81 5.01
C ASP A 262 5.14 -26.86 4.40
N LYS A 263 4.88 -27.28 3.16
CA LYS A 263 5.67 -28.30 2.44
C LYS A 263 6.72 -27.72 1.51
N SER A 264 6.80 -26.41 1.36
CA SER A 264 7.77 -25.76 0.49
C SER A 264 9.22 -25.98 0.95
N ASP A 265 10.13 -26.05 -0.02
CA ASP A 265 11.58 -26.01 0.22
C ASP A 265 12.20 -24.64 -0.14
N LEU A 266 11.45 -23.79 -0.85
CA LEU A 266 11.78 -22.41 -1.16
C LEU A 266 10.52 -21.54 -1.04
N LEU A 267 10.58 -20.53 -0.18
CA LEU A 267 9.51 -19.54 -0.03
C LEU A 267 9.99 -18.18 -0.57
N LEU A 268 9.41 -17.73 -1.67
CA LEU A 268 9.69 -16.45 -2.30
C LEU A 268 8.70 -15.40 -1.77
N SER A 269 9.12 -14.64 -0.77
CA SER A 269 8.28 -13.72 0.02
C SER A 269 8.43 -12.29 -0.52
N PHE A 270 7.50 -11.88 -1.39
CA PHE A 270 7.60 -10.65 -2.17
C PHE A 270 6.56 -9.62 -1.71
N GLY A 271 7.03 -8.50 -1.14
CA GLY A 271 6.17 -7.41 -0.67
C GLY A 271 5.23 -7.82 0.47
N VAL A 272 5.76 -8.58 1.44
CA VAL A 272 5.02 -9.15 2.58
C VAL A 272 5.72 -8.83 3.91
N ARG A 273 4.92 -8.73 4.98
CA ARG A 273 5.39 -8.40 6.34
C ARG A 273 5.37 -9.56 7.35
N PHE A 274 5.09 -10.78 6.90
CA PHE A 274 4.96 -11.98 7.76
C PHE A 274 4.07 -11.73 8.99
N ASP A 275 2.84 -11.25 8.74
CA ASP A 275 1.87 -11.01 9.81
C ASP A 275 1.40 -12.31 10.47
N ASP A 276 0.89 -12.21 11.68
CA ASP A 276 0.44 -13.34 12.50
C ASP A 276 -0.84 -14.01 11.94
N HIS A 277 -1.69 -13.26 11.24
CA HIS A 277 -2.89 -13.80 10.60
C HIS A 277 -2.53 -14.74 9.44
N VAL A 278 -1.38 -14.53 8.80
CA VAL A 278 -0.83 -15.46 7.81
C VAL A 278 0.04 -16.53 8.46
N THR A 279 0.97 -16.14 9.31
CA THR A 279 2.04 -17.04 9.78
C THR A 279 1.59 -17.98 10.89
N GLY A 280 0.63 -17.57 11.71
CA GLY A 280 0.27 -18.27 12.94
C GLY A 280 1.50 -18.45 13.84
N LYS A 281 1.83 -19.71 14.16
CA LYS A 281 3.04 -20.02 14.94
C LYS A 281 4.29 -19.89 14.06
N LEU A 282 5.08 -18.84 14.29
CA LEU A 282 6.26 -18.51 13.49
C LEU A 282 7.25 -19.66 13.32
N GLU A 283 7.51 -20.47 14.35
CA GLU A 283 8.48 -21.57 14.25
C GLU A 283 8.00 -22.69 13.30
N ALA A 284 6.68 -22.86 13.18
CA ALA A 284 6.08 -23.83 12.27
C ALA A 284 5.98 -23.29 10.83
N PHE A 285 5.79 -21.98 10.68
CA PHE A 285 5.61 -21.34 9.37
C PHE A 285 6.83 -21.52 8.48
N ALA A 286 6.63 -22.18 7.33
CA ALA A 286 7.65 -22.47 6.33
C ALA A 286 8.95 -23.06 6.94
N SER A 287 8.80 -23.89 7.98
CA SER A 287 9.90 -24.39 8.81
C SER A 287 10.99 -25.18 8.06
N ARG A 288 10.66 -25.67 6.86
CA ARG A 288 11.55 -26.46 5.99
C ARG A 288 12.06 -25.70 4.77
N ALA A 289 11.62 -24.46 4.57
CA ALA A 289 11.91 -23.70 3.37
C ALA A 289 13.15 -22.80 3.55
N LYS A 290 13.96 -22.68 2.50
CA LYS A 290 14.82 -21.50 2.33
C LYS A 290 13.91 -20.30 2.04
N ILE A 291 14.11 -19.21 2.76
CA ILE A 291 13.25 -18.02 2.65
C ILE A 291 14.01 -16.93 1.90
N VAL A 292 13.42 -16.46 0.81
CA VAL A 292 13.83 -15.23 0.12
C VAL A 292 12.84 -14.13 0.49
N HIS A 293 13.31 -12.98 0.95
CA HIS A 293 12.45 -11.84 1.31
C HIS A 293 12.85 -10.58 0.55
N ILE A 294 11.93 -10.06 -0.26
CA ILE A 294 12.11 -8.78 -0.97
C ILE A 294 11.12 -7.79 -0.38
N ASP A 295 11.64 -6.71 0.20
CA ASP A 295 10.84 -5.64 0.77
C ASP A 295 11.50 -4.28 0.52
N ILE A 296 10.66 -3.25 0.40
CA ILE A 296 11.10 -1.86 0.24
C ILE A 296 11.47 -1.24 1.59
N ASP A 297 11.02 -1.85 2.69
CA ASP A 297 11.29 -1.42 4.06
C ASP A 297 12.29 -2.37 4.73
N SER A 298 13.53 -1.90 4.90
CA SER A 298 14.57 -2.65 5.61
C SER A 298 14.17 -3.08 7.02
N ALA A 299 13.23 -2.38 7.69
CA ALA A 299 12.78 -2.72 9.03
C ALA A 299 11.84 -3.94 9.06
N GLU A 300 11.26 -4.33 7.92
CA GLU A 300 10.45 -5.54 7.80
C GLU A 300 11.31 -6.80 7.58
N ILE A 301 12.49 -6.63 6.98
CA ILE A 301 13.41 -7.73 6.68
C ILE A 301 13.98 -8.29 7.99
N GLY A 302 13.65 -9.54 8.31
CA GLY A 302 14.10 -10.21 9.53
C GLY A 302 13.34 -9.83 10.80
N LYS A 303 12.26 -9.03 10.70
CA LYS A 303 11.46 -8.62 11.87
C LYS A 303 10.81 -9.81 12.58
N ASN A 304 10.03 -10.60 11.84
CA ASN A 304 9.28 -11.74 12.38
C ASN A 304 9.89 -13.08 11.98
N LYS A 305 10.49 -13.17 10.79
CA LYS A 305 11.08 -14.40 10.26
C LYS A 305 12.40 -14.07 9.58
N GLN A 306 13.48 -14.73 9.99
CA GLN A 306 14.81 -14.49 9.43
C GLN A 306 14.90 -15.09 8.01
N PRO A 307 15.14 -14.28 6.97
CA PRO A 307 15.33 -14.81 5.62
C PRO A 307 16.72 -15.40 5.44
N HIS A 308 16.84 -16.33 4.51
CA HIS A 308 18.13 -16.88 4.06
C HIS A 308 18.78 -15.98 3.00
N VAL A 309 17.96 -15.33 2.18
CA VAL A 309 18.37 -14.30 1.21
C VAL A 309 17.39 -13.14 1.31
N SER A 310 17.89 -11.92 1.34
CA SER A 310 17.04 -10.73 1.39
C SER A 310 17.48 -9.67 0.40
N VAL A 311 16.52 -8.94 -0.17
CA VAL A 311 16.77 -7.80 -1.05
C VAL A 311 15.96 -6.61 -0.55
N HIS A 312 16.66 -5.56 -0.12
CA HIS A 312 16.07 -4.27 0.22
C HIS A 312 15.91 -3.44 -1.06
N SER A 313 14.74 -3.51 -1.69
CA SER A 313 14.46 -2.91 -3.01
C SER A 313 12.96 -2.82 -3.26
N ASP A 314 12.56 -1.95 -4.19
CA ASP A 314 11.28 -2.09 -4.87
C ASP A 314 11.20 -3.48 -5.55
N VAL A 315 10.13 -4.22 -5.22
CA VAL A 315 9.87 -5.56 -5.77
C VAL A 315 9.68 -5.53 -7.29
N LYS A 316 9.17 -4.42 -7.84
CA LYS A 316 9.02 -4.24 -9.29
C LYS A 316 10.37 -4.32 -9.99
N LEU A 317 11.35 -3.58 -9.48
CA LEU A 317 12.71 -3.55 -10.02
C LEU A 317 13.40 -4.91 -9.86
N ALA A 318 13.22 -5.55 -8.70
CA ALA A 318 13.76 -6.88 -8.45
C ALA A 318 13.17 -7.93 -9.41
N LEU A 319 11.85 -7.95 -9.60
CA LEU A 319 11.19 -8.84 -10.55
C LEU A 319 11.66 -8.60 -11.99
N LYS A 320 11.84 -7.34 -12.42
CA LYS A 320 12.39 -7.03 -13.76
C LYS A 320 13.77 -7.64 -13.95
N GLY A 321 14.68 -7.46 -12.99
CA GLY A 321 16.03 -8.04 -13.07
C GLY A 321 16.01 -9.57 -13.02
N ILE A 322 15.21 -10.17 -12.13
CA ILE A 322 15.06 -11.63 -12.05
C ILE A 322 14.51 -12.20 -13.36
N ASN A 323 13.48 -11.59 -13.94
CA ASN A 323 12.89 -12.03 -15.21
C ASN A 323 13.92 -12.02 -16.35
N ARG A 324 14.71 -10.94 -16.46
CA ARG A 324 15.80 -10.85 -17.45
C ARG A 324 16.81 -12.00 -17.27
N THR A 325 17.20 -12.28 -16.03
CA THR A 325 18.15 -13.34 -15.72
C THR A 325 17.58 -14.73 -16.00
N LEU A 326 16.31 -14.99 -15.67
CA LEU A 326 15.61 -16.24 -15.99
C LEU A 326 15.50 -16.48 -17.49
N GLU A 327 15.16 -15.45 -18.27
CA GLU A 327 15.10 -15.51 -19.74
C GLU A 327 16.47 -15.84 -20.33
N SER A 328 17.53 -15.16 -19.89
CA SER A 328 18.90 -15.41 -20.37
C SER A 328 19.38 -16.84 -20.11
N LYS A 329 18.91 -17.47 -19.02
CA LYS A 329 19.26 -18.84 -18.65
C LYS A 329 18.34 -19.89 -19.28
N GLY A 330 17.32 -19.48 -20.03
CA GLY A 330 16.33 -20.37 -20.64
C GLY A 330 15.46 -21.10 -19.63
N ALA A 331 15.08 -20.43 -18.53
CA ALA A 331 14.39 -21.04 -17.39
C ALA A 331 13.13 -21.83 -17.78
N LYS A 332 12.33 -21.31 -18.70
CA LYS A 332 11.08 -21.96 -19.17
C LYS A 332 11.28 -23.36 -19.74
N LEU A 333 12.48 -23.68 -20.24
CA LEU A 333 12.81 -25.01 -20.77
C LEU A 333 13.48 -25.93 -19.75
N LYS A 334 13.91 -25.38 -18.61
CA LYS A 334 14.76 -26.08 -17.62
C LYS A 334 14.07 -26.31 -16.28
N LEU A 335 13.10 -25.48 -15.93
CA LEU A 335 12.33 -25.62 -14.70
C LEU A 335 11.12 -26.50 -14.97
N ASP A 336 10.99 -27.55 -14.16
CA ASP A 336 9.84 -28.45 -14.18
C ASP A 336 9.39 -28.74 -12.74
N TYR A 337 8.20 -28.24 -12.42
CA TYR A 337 7.54 -28.44 -11.12
C TYR A 337 6.28 -29.31 -11.26
N THR A 338 6.17 -30.13 -12.31
CA THR A 338 4.99 -30.97 -12.57
C THR A 338 4.64 -31.85 -11.37
N ALA A 339 5.62 -32.56 -10.80
CA ALA A 339 5.40 -33.40 -9.62
C ALA A 339 4.93 -32.60 -8.39
N TRP A 340 5.39 -31.35 -8.24
CA TRP A 340 4.92 -30.49 -7.16
C TRP A 340 3.48 -30.02 -7.41
N TRP A 341 3.14 -29.70 -8.65
CA TRP A 341 1.78 -29.36 -9.05
C TRP A 341 0.79 -30.50 -8.88
N GLU A 342 1.18 -31.74 -9.21
CA GLU A 342 0.36 -32.93 -8.97
C GLU A 342 -0.04 -33.04 -7.50
N GLU A 343 0.92 -32.92 -6.59
CA GLU A 343 0.67 -32.92 -5.14
C GLU A 343 -0.26 -31.76 -4.70
N LEU A 344 -0.08 -30.56 -5.24
CA LEU A 344 -0.93 -29.41 -4.92
C LEU A 344 -2.34 -29.53 -5.50
N ILE A 345 -2.50 -30.11 -6.68
CA ILE A 345 -3.80 -30.37 -7.31
C ILE A 345 -4.58 -31.38 -6.49
N GLU A 346 -3.93 -32.44 -5.97
CA GLU A 346 -4.57 -33.37 -5.05
C GLU A 346 -5.14 -32.64 -3.82
N GLN A 347 -4.39 -31.69 -3.24
CA GLN A 347 -4.90 -30.89 -2.12
C GLN A 347 -6.06 -29.97 -2.54
N LYS A 348 -6.00 -29.35 -3.72
CA LYS A 348 -7.09 -28.51 -4.26
C LYS A 348 -8.38 -29.31 -4.44
N VAL A 349 -8.28 -30.52 -4.96
CA VAL A 349 -9.44 -31.42 -5.18
C VAL A 349 -9.98 -31.95 -3.87
N LYS A 350 -9.10 -32.33 -2.93
CA LYS A 350 -9.51 -32.89 -1.64
C LYS A 350 -10.10 -31.86 -0.69
N TYR A 351 -9.57 -30.63 -0.71
CA TYR A 351 -9.94 -29.56 0.21
C TYR A 351 -10.22 -28.23 -0.52
N PRO A 352 -11.21 -28.20 -1.42
CA PRO A 352 -11.63 -26.95 -2.06
C PRO A 352 -12.33 -26.03 -1.06
N LEU A 353 -12.53 -24.77 -1.45
CA LEU A 353 -13.46 -23.89 -0.73
C LEU A 353 -14.88 -24.43 -0.92
N THR A 354 -15.61 -24.63 0.17
CA THR A 354 -16.98 -25.16 0.16
C THR A 354 -17.87 -24.37 1.11
N TYR A 355 -19.19 -24.43 0.88
CA TYR A 355 -20.21 -23.92 1.78
C TYR A 355 -21.44 -24.83 1.73
N LYS A 356 -22.29 -24.75 2.76
CA LYS A 356 -23.55 -25.49 2.84
C LYS A 356 -24.73 -24.59 2.48
N THR A 357 -25.75 -25.17 1.87
CA THR A 357 -27.04 -24.53 1.59
C THR A 357 -28.11 -25.14 2.47
N PHE A 358 -28.96 -24.31 3.07
CA PHE A 358 -29.99 -24.74 4.02
C PHE A 358 -31.37 -24.25 3.56
N GLY A 359 -32.14 -25.13 2.92
CA GLY A 359 -33.45 -24.76 2.35
C GLY A 359 -33.34 -23.59 1.38
N GLU A 360 -34.22 -22.60 1.54
CA GLU A 360 -34.28 -21.39 0.72
C GLU A 360 -33.39 -20.23 1.25
N ALA A 361 -32.65 -20.44 2.34
CA ALA A 361 -31.79 -19.40 2.89
C ALA A 361 -30.59 -19.15 1.97
N ILE A 362 -30.33 -17.89 1.62
CA ILE A 362 -29.24 -17.49 0.73
C ILE A 362 -27.89 -17.67 1.45
N PRO A 363 -26.98 -18.55 0.97
CA PRO A 363 -25.64 -18.62 1.50
C PRO A 363 -24.86 -17.35 1.11
N PRO A 364 -24.20 -16.65 2.05
CA PRO A 364 -23.48 -15.42 1.72
C PRO A 364 -22.30 -15.66 0.75
N GLN A 365 -21.70 -16.85 0.78
CA GLN A 365 -20.67 -17.27 -0.18
C GLN A 365 -21.23 -17.37 -1.60
N TYR A 366 -22.44 -17.93 -1.74
CA TYR A 366 -23.15 -18.02 -3.01
C TYR A 366 -23.47 -16.63 -3.56
N ALA A 367 -23.91 -15.69 -2.72
CA ALA A 367 -24.17 -14.32 -3.14
C ALA A 367 -22.92 -13.63 -3.72
N VAL A 368 -21.75 -13.82 -3.11
CA VAL A 368 -20.46 -13.30 -3.62
C VAL A 368 -20.07 -13.99 -4.93
N GLN A 369 -20.23 -15.32 -5.01
CA GLN A 369 -19.92 -16.07 -6.23
C GLN A 369 -20.81 -15.63 -7.40
N LEU A 370 -22.11 -15.46 -7.17
CA LEU A 370 -23.05 -14.96 -8.16
C LEU A 370 -22.68 -13.53 -8.60
N LEU A 371 -22.27 -12.66 -7.67
CA LEU A 371 -21.77 -11.34 -8.00
C LEU A 371 -20.53 -11.42 -8.92
N TYR A 372 -19.60 -12.33 -8.66
CA TYR A 372 -18.45 -12.57 -9.53
C TYR A 372 -18.90 -13.01 -10.94
N GLU A 373 -19.81 -13.98 -11.04
CA GLU A 373 -20.33 -14.50 -12.30
C GLU A 373 -21.02 -13.40 -13.12
N LEU A 374 -21.88 -12.59 -12.49
CA LEU A 374 -22.61 -11.51 -13.15
C LEU A 374 -21.73 -10.31 -13.54
N THR A 375 -20.61 -10.10 -12.85
CA THR A 375 -19.70 -8.97 -13.12
C THR A 375 -18.47 -9.37 -13.94
N ASP A 376 -18.32 -10.67 -14.25
CA ASP A 376 -17.12 -11.25 -14.85
C ASP A 376 -15.83 -10.78 -14.13
N GLY A 377 -15.85 -10.69 -12.80
CA GLY A 377 -14.67 -10.28 -12.04
C GLY A 377 -14.14 -8.86 -12.32
N ASN A 378 -14.92 -7.97 -12.97
CA ASN A 378 -14.45 -6.68 -13.48
C ASN A 378 -14.88 -5.46 -12.64
N VAL A 379 -15.39 -5.66 -11.42
CA VAL A 379 -15.75 -4.54 -10.52
C VAL A 379 -14.70 -4.32 -9.44
N ILE A 380 -14.77 -3.15 -8.81
CA ILE A 380 -14.07 -2.84 -7.56
C ILE A 380 -14.98 -3.29 -6.40
N ILE A 381 -14.42 -3.99 -5.43
CA ILE A 381 -15.10 -4.49 -4.25
C ILE A 381 -14.47 -3.82 -3.03
N SER A 382 -15.26 -3.00 -2.34
CA SER A 382 -14.95 -2.54 -0.99
C SER A 382 -15.72 -3.38 0.04
N THR A 383 -15.16 -3.52 1.24
CA THR A 383 -15.78 -4.33 2.31
C THR A 383 -15.67 -3.66 3.67
N GLY A 384 -16.65 -3.89 4.55
CA GLY A 384 -16.40 -3.75 5.99
C GLY A 384 -15.49 -4.87 6.51
N VAL A 385 -15.38 -5.03 7.83
CA VAL A 385 -14.53 -6.05 8.45
C VAL A 385 -15.39 -7.12 9.14
N GLY A 386 -15.05 -8.39 8.95
CA GLY A 386 -15.81 -9.52 9.50
C GLY A 386 -15.97 -10.70 8.53
N GLN A 387 -16.98 -11.54 8.75
CA GLN A 387 -17.18 -12.75 7.92
C GLN A 387 -17.41 -12.42 6.44
N HIS A 388 -18.19 -11.36 6.13
CA HIS A 388 -18.45 -10.93 4.76
C HIS A 388 -17.18 -10.48 4.03
N GLN A 389 -16.19 -9.92 4.76
CA GLN A 389 -14.87 -9.59 4.23
C GLN A 389 -14.13 -10.85 3.76
N MET A 390 -14.13 -11.89 4.59
CA MET A 390 -13.44 -13.15 4.29
C MET A 390 -14.14 -13.89 3.14
N TRP A 391 -15.48 -13.91 3.10
CA TRP A 391 -16.21 -14.50 1.99
C TRP A 391 -16.00 -13.75 0.68
N ALA A 392 -15.93 -12.41 0.71
CA ALA A 392 -15.56 -11.62 -0.47
C ALA A 392 -14.16 -12.02 -0.98
N ALA A 393 -13.17 -12.09 -0.09
CA ALA A 393 -11.80 -12.48 -0.40
C ALA A 393 -11.68 -13.92 -0.96
N GLN A 394 -12.47 -14.86 -0.44
CA GLN A 394 -12.44 -16.28 -0.82
C GLN A 394 -13.19 -16.58 -2.13
N PHE A 395 -14.39 -16.01 -2.29
CA PHE A 395 -15.33 -16.40 -3.33
C PHE A 395 -15.38 -15.46 -4.54
N TYR A 396 -14.88 -14.22 -4.41
CA TYR A 396 -14.69 -13.35 -5.57
C TYR A 396 -13.31 -13.59 -6.20
N LYS A 397 -13.21 -13.64 -7.55
CA LYS A 397 -11.93 -13.86 -8.25
C LYS A 397 -11.43 -12.56 -8.88
N TYR A 398 -10.50 -11.90 -8.19
CA TYR A 398 -9.90 -10.65 -8.63
C TYR A 398 -8.94 -10.86 -9.80
N LYS A 399 -9.08 -10.06 -10.86
CA LYS A 399 -8.28 -10.14 -12.09
C LYS A 399 -7.06 -9.23 -12.06
N ARG A 400 -7.15 -8.10 -11.36
CA ARG A 400 -6.17 -7.00 -11.33
C ARG A 400 -5.97 -6.47 -9.91
N PRO A 401 -4.80 -5.92 -9.58
CA PRO A 401 -4.60 -5.24 -8.30
C PRO A 401 -5.54 -4.04 -8.20
N ARG A 402 -5.81 -3.58 -6.97
CA ARG A 402 -6.69 -2.42 -6.68
C ARG A 402 -8.17 -2.64 -6.99
N GLN A 403 -8.59 -3.85 -7.37
CA GLN A 403 -10.02 -4.23 -7.34
C GLN A 403 -10.51 -4.59 -5.94
N TRP A 404 -9.60 -4.98 -5.05
CA TRP A 404 -9.91 -5.35 -3.67
C TRP A 404 -9.54 -4.20 -2.73
N LEU A 405 -10.55 -3.59 -2.13
CA LEU A 405 -10.40 -2.52 -1.14
C LEU A 405 -10.92 -3.02 0.21
N THR A 406 -10.03 -3.16 1.17
CA THR A 406 -10.40 -3.61 2.51
C THR A 406 -9.43 -3.06 3.54
N SER A 407 -9.91 -2.91 4.77
CA SER A 407 -9.06 -2.67 5.93
C SER A 407 -8.51 -4.01 6.43
N GLY A 408 -7.20 -4.22 6.27
CA GLY A 408 -6.54 -5.47 6.62
C GLY A 408 -5.82 -5.40 7.96
N GLY A 409 -4.82 -4.52 8.06
CA GLY A 409 -3.90 -4.46 9.19
C GLY A 409 -4.53 -3.87 10.45
N PHE A 410 -5.34 -2.82 10.34
CA PHE A 410 -6.05 -2.22 11.48
C PHE A 410 -7.44 -2.85 11.70
N GLY A 411 -8.10 -3.28 10.63
CA GLY A 411 -9.41 -3.96 10.73
C GLY A 411 -10.56 -3.02 11.13
N ALA A 412 -10.59 -1.80 10.60
CA ALA A 412 -11.63 -0.81 10.87
C ALA A 412 -13.00 -1.19 10.29
N MET A 413 -13.96 -1.48 11.17
CA MET A 413 -15.38 -1.51 10.79
C MET A 413 -15.83 -0.12 10.31
N GLY A 414 -16.78 -0.10 9.37
CA GLY A 414 -17.23 1.15 8.75
C GLY A 414 -16.39 1.61 7.55
N PHE A 415 -15.29 0.92 7.21
CA PHE A 415 -14.44 1.22 6.04
C PHE A 415 -15.17 1.09 4.68
N GLY A 416 -15.97 0.03 4.52
CA GLY A 416 -16.43 -0.41 3.20
C GLY A 416 -17.22 0.63 2.41
N LEU A 417 -18.14 1.36 3.04
CA LEU A 417 -18.97 2.33 2.33
C LEU A 417 -18.20 3.62 1.98
N PRO A 418 -17.47 4.28 2.90
CA PRO A 418 -16.61 5.41 2.57
C PRO A 418 -15.55 5.08 1.51
N ALA A 419 -14.96 3.87 1.54
CA ALA A 419 -13.99 3.44 0.53
C ALA A 419 -14.60 3.18 -0.86
N ALA A 420 -15.92 3.02 -0.96
CA ALA A 420 -16.62 2.84 -2.23
C ALA A 420 -16.93 4.14 -2.97
N ILE A 421 -16.97 5.27 -2.24
CA ILE A 421 -17.22 6.62 -2.75
C ILE A 421 -15.94 7.17 -3.35
#